data_AF-A0A2V9WFZ9-F1
#
_entry.id   AF-A0A2V9WFZ9-F1
#
_cell.length_a   1.000
_cell.length_b   1.000
_cell.length_c   1.000
_cell.angle_alpha   90.00
_cell.angle_beta   90.00
_cell.angle_gamma   90.00
#
_symmetry.space_group_name_H-M   'P 1'
#
loop_
_entity.id
_entity.type
_entity.pdbx_description
1 polymer ?
#
loop_
_entity_poly.entity_id
_entity_poly.type
_entity_poly.pdbx_seq_one_letter_code
_entity_poly.pdbx_strand_id
1 'polypeptide(L)' 'MGTRSWDFDYVIGKSEEVVFAFGRTTQVAFDYKSGSTIPISDELRKDLQNRFGRPLAFKEAI' A
#
# COMPACT_ATOMS: atom_id res chain seq x y z
N MET A 1 4.61 4.10 5.84
CA MET A 1 4.64 2.72 6.39
C MET A 1 4.84 2.78 7.90
N GLY A 2 4.06 2.00 8.65
CA GLY A 2 4.21 1.82 10.08
C GLY A 2 4.93 0.51 10.46
N THR A 3 4.82 0.13 11.72
CA THR A 3 5.41 -1.13 12.24
C THR A 3 4.62 -2.37 11.81
N ARG A 4 3.28 -2.27 11.77
CA ARG A 4 2.34 -3.37 11.50
C ARG A 4 1.46 -3.15 10.26
N SER A 5 1.60 -2.02 9.59
CA SER A 5 0.78 -1.67 8.44
C SER A 5 1.55 -0.84 7.42
N TRP A 6 1.05 -0.83 6.19
CA TRP A 6 1.53 0.04 5.13
C TRP A 6 0.39 0.48 4.23
N ASP A 7 0.54 1.66 3.62
CA ASP A 7 -0.39 2.15 2.62
C ASP A 7 0.11 1.75 1.24
N PHE A 8 -0.83 1.36 0.38
CA PHE A 8 -0.59 0.97 -1.00
C PHE A 8 -1.48 1.80 -1.91
N ASP A 9 -0.83 2.64 -2.69
CA ASP A 9 -1.45 3.52 -3.67
C ASP A 9 -1.34 2.86 -5.05
N TYR A 10 -2.45 2.76 -5.77
CA TYR A 10 -2.49 2.13 -7.08
C TYR A 10 -3.41 2.84 -8.06
N VAL A 11 -3.15 2.62 -9.34
CA VAL A 11 -3.92 3.13 -10.47
C VAL A 11 -4.58 1.96 -11.18
N ILE A 12 -5.86 2.09 -11.53
CA ILE A 12 -6.56 1.17 -12.44
C ILE A 12 -6.73 1.92 -13.75
N GLY A 13 -6.11 1.42 -14.81
CA GLY A 13 -6.11 2.05 -16.12
C GLY A 13 -5.67 1.09 -17.22
N LYS A 14 -5.76 1.55 -18.47
CA LYS A 14 -5.25 0.82 -19.64
C LYS A 14 -3.77 1.15 -19.92
N SER A 15 -3.35 2.36 -19.57
CA SER A 15 -1.98 2.87 -19.65
C SER A 15 -1.81 4.00 -18.62
N GLU A 16 -0.62 4.57 -18.50
CA GLU A 16 -0.40 5.76 -17.65
C GLU A 16 -1.24 6.98 -18.09
N GLU A 17 -1.59 7.04 -19.37
CA GLU A 17 -2.36 8.14 -19.97
C GLU A 17 -3.88 7.92 -19.87
N VAL A 18 -4.33 6.66 -19.79
CA VAL A 18 -5.75 6.29 -19.74
C VAL A 18 -6.05 5.65 -18.39
N VAL A 19 -6.32 6.50 -17.41
CA VAL A 19 -6.66 6.12 -16.03
C VAL A 19 -8.19 6.07 -15.84
N PHE A 20 -8.68 4.98 -15.28
CA PHE A 20 -10.09 4.81 -14.90
C PHE A 20 -10.34 5.15 -13.43
N ALA A 21 -9.43 4.77 -12.54
CA ALA A 21 -9.55 5.03 -11.10
C ALA A 21 -8.18 5.07 -10.41
N PHE A 22 -8.16 5.74 -9.25
CA PHE A 22 -7.08 5.68 -8.27
C PHE A 22 -7.61 5.02 -7.00
N GLY A 23 -6.79 4.21 -6.36
CA GLY A 23 -7.13 3.55 -5.10
C GLY A 23 -6.01 3.70 -4.09
N ARG A 24 -6.39 3.89 -2.82
CA ARG A 24 -5.49 3.80 -1.68
C ARG A 24 -6.06 2.76 -0.74
N THR A 25 -5.22 1.81 -0.35
CA THR A 25 -5.56 0.81 0.67
C THR A 25 -4.52 0.80 1.76
N THR A 26 -4.95 0.71 3.00
CA THR A 26 -4.07 0.37 4.13
C THR A 26 -4.10 -1.14 4.34
N GLN A 27 -2.92 -1.76 4.29
CA GLN A 27 -2.73 -3.17 4.55
C GLN A 27 -2.19 -3.35 5.97
N VAL A 28 -2.67 -4.37 6.68
CA VAL A 28 -2.26 -4.67 8.07
C VAL A 28 -1.72 -6.09 8.14
N ALA A 29 -0.53 -6.26 8.71
CA ALA A 29 0.05 -7.56 8.97
C ALA A 29 -0.67 -8.22 10.16
N PHE A 30 -1.26 -9.39 9.91
CA PHE A 30 -2.11 -10.09 10.88
C PHE A 30 -1.78 -11.58 10.91
N ASP A 31 -1.63 -12.12 12.12
CA ASP A 31 -1.56 -13.56 12.34
C ASP A 31 -2.95 -14.08 12.70
N TYR A 32 -3.54 -14.81 11.76
CA TYR A 32 -4.87 -15.41 11.94
C TYR A 32 -4.91 -16.53 12.97
N LYS A 33 -3.76 -17.13 13.33
CA LYS A 33 -3.72 -18.16 14.38
C LYS A 33 -3.86 -17.55 15.76
N SER A 34 -3.07 -16.51 16.06
CA SER A 34 -3.17 -15.77 17.33
C SER A 34 -4.30 -14.75 17.35
N GLY A 35 -4.88 -14.41 16.19
CA GLY A 35 -5.94 -13.40 16.08
C GLY A 35 -5.43 -11.99 16.37
N SER A 36 -4.17 -11.70 16.06
CA SER A 36 -3.51 -10.45 16.44
C SER A 36 -2.72 -9.80 15.30
N THR A 37 -2.57 -8.47 15.37
CA THR A 37 -1.66 -7.77 14.46
C THR A 37 -0.22 -8.03 14.86
N ILE A 38 0.64 -8.24 13.87
CA ILE A 38 2.05 -8.53 14.07
C ILE A 38 2.94 -7.50 13.37
N PRO A 39 4.20 -7.32 13.79
CA PRO A 39 5.16 -6.54 13.03
C PRO A 39 5.32 -7.10 11.61
N ILE A 40 5.47 -6.19 10.63
CA ILE A 40 5.88 -6.56 9.28
C ILE A 40 7.29 -7.16 9.38
N SER A 41 7.54 -8.29 8.71
CA SER A 41 8.86 -8.92 8.68
C SER A 41 9.90 -7.99 8.03
N ASP A 42 11.17 -8.12 8.45
CA ASP A 42 12.25 -7.28 7.92
C ASP A 42 12.45 -7.45 6.41
N GLU A 43 12.25 -8.66 5.90
CA GLU A 43 12.32 -8.97 4.47
C GLU A 43 11.25 -8.23 3.68
N LEU A 44 9.97 -8.32 4.11
CA LEU A 44 8.88 -7.59 3.47
C LEU A 44 9.05 -6.07 3.60
N ARG A 45 9.53 -5.59 4.77
CA ARG A 45 9.82 -4.17 4.99
C ARG A 45 10.86 -3.65 4.00
N LYS A 46 11.93 -4.41 3.76
CA LYS A 46 12.98 -4.06 2.80
C LYS A 46 12.45 -4.05 1.37
N ASP A 47 11.65 -5.04 0.99
CA ASP A 47 11.04 -5.10 -0.34
C ASP A 47 10.05 -3.95 -0.58
N LEU A 48 9.24 -3.61 0.43
CA LEU A 48 8.35 -2.46 0.36
C LEU A 48 9.15 -1.17 0.22
N GLN A 49 10.23 -0.98 0.98
CA GLN A 49 11.14 0.17 0.87
C GLN A 49 11.68 0.37 -0.55
N ASN A 50 12.07 -0.71 -1.22
CA ASN A 50 12.56 -0.66 -2.60
C ASN A 50 11.46 -0.31 -3.63
N ARG A 51 10.20 -0.50 -3.28
CA ARG A 51 9.03 -0.28 -4.14
C ARG A 51 8.29 1.03 -3.84
N PHE A 52 8.76 1.84 -2.89
CA PHE A 52 8.21 3.19 -2.69
C PHE A 52 8.49 4.05 -3.92
N GLY A 53 7.52 4.05 -4.84
CA GLY A 53 7.47 4.96 -5.96
C GLY A 53 7.06 6.37 -5.54
N ARG A 54 6.86 7.24 -6.51
CA ARG A 54 6.31 8.57 -6.26
C ARG A 54 4.87 8.43 -5.73
N PRO A 55 4.48 9.19 -4.70
CA PRO A 55 3.09 9.24 -4.27
C PRO A 55 2.17 9.56 -5.45
N LEU A 56 1.07 8.82 -5.58
CA LEU A 56 0.06 9.15 -6.59
C LEU A 56 -0.64 10.44 -6.16
N ALA A 57 -0.82 11.35 -7.12
CA ALA A 57 -1.57 12.58 -6.90
C ALA A 57 -3.08 12.26 -6.87
N PHE A 58 -3.57 11.81 -5.71
CA PHE A 58 -5.01 11.76 -5.46
C PHE A 58 -5.53 13.18 -5.48
N LYS A 59 -6.40 13.52 -6.44
CA LYS A 59 -7.17 14.77 -6.35
C LYS A 59 -8.10 14.62 -5.14
N GLU A 60 -8.07 15.57 -4.22
CA GLU A 60 -9.04 15.61 -3.13
C GLU A 60 -10.45 15.69 -3.73
N ALA A 61 -11.38 14.93 -3.15
CA ALA A 61 -12.79 15.05 -3.50
C ALA A 61 -13.27 16.45 -3.08
N ILE A 62 -13.85 17.18 -4.05
CA ILE A 62 -14.46 18.50 -3.85
C ILE A 62 -15.76 18.34 -3.06
#